data_AF-A0A356TI41-F1
#
_entry.id   AF-A0A356TI41-F1
#
_cell.length_a   1.000
_cell.length_b   1.000
_cell.length_c   1.000
_cell.angle_alpha   90.00
_cell.angle_beta   90.00
_cell.angle_gamma   90.00
#
_symmetry.space_group_name_H-M   'P 1'
#
loop_
_entity.id
_entity.type
_entity.pdbx_description
1 polymer ?
#
loop_
_entity_poly.entity_id
_entity_poly.type
_entity_poly.pdbx_seq_one_letter_code
_entity_poly.pdbx_strand_id
1 'polypeptide(L)'
;MDVQIEDSTLTAPRDGRVQFIVAREGEVVGAALRTRDRVKPVYVSIGHRVSIDTATRAVVGLAPRYRLPETTRAADQRVNALRRGN
;
A
#
# COMPACT_ATOMS: atom_id res chain seq x y z
N MET A 1 -5.20 13.09 -19.71
CA MET A 1 -3.92 12.94 -18.97
C MET A 1 -3.65 11.46 -18.94
N ASP A 2 -3.03 10.95 -20.00
CA ASP A 2 -2.74 9.53 -20.13
C ASP A 2 -1.50 9.21 -19.31
N VAL A 3 -1.69 8.61 -18.14
CA VAL A 3 -0.59 8.06 -17.36
C VAL A 3 -0.32 6.68 -17.93
N GLN A 4 0.48 6.63 -18.99
CA GLN A 4 1.06 5.39 -19.49
C GLN A 4 2.19 5.00 -18.53
N ILE A 5 1.92 4.11 -17.58
CA ILE A 5 3.01 3.50 -16.81
C ILE A 5 3.46 2.29 -17.62
N GLU A 6 4.65 2.38 -18.22
CA GLU A 6 5.27 1.24 -18.90
C GLU A 6 5.52 0.13 -17.87
N ASP A 7 4.88 -1.03 -18.09
CA ASP A 7 4.93 -2.22 -17.22
C ASP A 7 6.38 -2.68 -16.96
N SER A 8 7.28 -2.42 -17.91
CA SER A 8 8.72 -2.71 -17.86
C SER A 8 9.49 -1.90 -16.81
N THR A 9 8.93 -0.79 -16.30
CA THR A 9 9.58 0.09 -15.32
C THR A 9 9.11 -0.13 -13.88
N LEU A 10 8.13 -1.01 -13.68
CA LEU A 10 7.54 -1.30 -12.38
C LEU A 10 8.55 -2.04 -11.48
N THR A 11 9.26 -1.26 -10.65
CA THR A 11 10.19 -1.79 -9.67
C THR A 11 9.47 -1.95 -8.33
N ALA A 12 9.45 -3.17 -7.79
CA ALA A 12 8.94 -3.39 -6.44
C ALA A 12 9.87 -2.74 -5.41
N PRO A 13 9.34 -2.01 -4.41
CA PRO A 13 10.13 -1.52 -3.27
C PRO A 13 10.95 -2.62 -2.55
N ARG A 14 10.50 -3.88 -2.62
CA ARG A 14 11.16 -5.09 -2.11
C ARG A 14 10.77 -6.31 -2.96
N ASP A 15 11.75 -7.11 -3.34
CA ASP A 15 11.55 -8.32 -4.15
C ASP A 15 10.54 -9.30 -3.50
N GLY A 16 9.63 -9.84 -4.31
CA GLY A 16 8.67 -10.87 -3.90
C GLY A 16 7.58 -10.43 -2.91
N ARG A 17 7.51 -9.14 -2.55
CA ARG A 17 6.52 -8.61 -1.58
C ARG A 17 5.51 -7.64 -2.18
N VAL A 18 5.62 -7.32 -3.46
CA VAL A 18 4.73 -6.37 -4.15
C VAL A 18 4.22 -7.01 -5.44
N GLN A 19 2.93 -6.93 -5.65
CA GLN A 19 2.27 -7.32 -6.90
C GLN A 19 1.42 -6.16 -7.38
N PHE A 20 1.75 -5.59 -8.54
CA PHE A 20 0.95 -4.52 -9.14
C PHE A 20 -0.38 -5.06 -9.65
N ILE A 21 -1.42 -4.23 -9.57
CA ILE A 21 -2.77 -4.54 -10.00
C ILE A 21 -3.04 -3.70 -11.24
N VAL A 22 -3.18 -4.39 -12.36
CA VAL A 22 -3.35 -3.80 -13.69
C VAL A 22 -4.81 -3.95 -14.09
N ALA A 23 -5.47 -2.84 -14.43
CA ALA A 23 -6.86 -2.86 -14.89
C ALA A 23 -6.95 -3.07 -16.41
N ARG A 24 -6.02 -2.46 -17.15
CA ARG A 24 -5.85 -2.51 -18.60
C ARG A 24 -4.37 -2.39 -18.93
N GLU A 25 -3.98 -2.73 -20.15
CA GLU A 25 -2.60 -2.54 -20.61
C GLU A 25 -2.14 -1.08 -20.37
N GLY A 26 -1.02 -0.92 -19.66
CA GLY A 26 -0.47 0.38 -19.26
C GLY A 26 -1.19 1.10 -18.10
N GLU A 27 -2.26 0.53 -17.53
CA GLU A 27 -3.05 1.14 -16.45
C GLU A 27 -2.93 0.36 -15.12
N VAL A 28 -2.06 0.85 -14.24
CA VAL A 28 -1.90 0.34 -12.87
C VAL A 28 -2.82 1.09 -11.91
N VAL A 29 -3.76 0.38 -11.30
CA VAL A 29 -4.73 0.95 -10.34
C VAL A 29 -4.27 0.82 -8.87
N GLY A 30 -3.28 -0.04 -8.62
CA GLY A 30 -2.77 -0.25 -7.27
C GLY A 30 -1.72 -1.35 -7.17
N ALA A 31 -1.48 -1.80 -5.95
CA ALA A 31 -0.60 -2.91 -5.63
C ALA A 31 -1.07 -3.68 -4.39
N ALA A 32 -0.93 -5.00 -4.43
CA ALA A 32 -0.99 -5.87 -3.27
C ALA A 32 0.42 -5.94 -2.63
N LEU A 33 0.53 -5.48 -1.39
CA LEU A 33 1.78 -5.39 -0.63
C LEU A 33 1.77 -6.36 0.54
N ARG A 34 2.72 -7.29 0.56
CA ARG A 34 3.00 -8.15 1.71
C ARG A 34 3.95 -7.42 2.67
N THR A 35 3.36 -6.75 3.67
CA THR A 35 4.12 -5.98 4.68
C THR A 35 4.83 -6.87 5.69
N ARG A 36 4.28 -8.06 6.00
CA ARG A 36 4.87 -9.07 6.90
C ARG A 36 4.83 -10.46 6.29
N ASP A 37 5.73 -11.33 6.73
CA ASP A 37 5.73 -12.72 6.28
C ASP A 37 4.51 -13.48 6.80
N ARG A 38 3.99 -14.39 5.98
CA ARG A 38 2.87 -15.29 6.31
C ARG A 38 1.55 -14.60 6.74
N VAL A 39 1.35 -13.33 6.40
CA VAL A 39 0.06 -12.63 6.57
C VAL A 39 -0.55 -12.25 5.23
N LYS A 40 -1.87 -11.98 5.23
CA LYS A 40 -2.58 -11.45 4.06
C LYS A 40 -1.95 -10.11 3.62
N PRO A 41 -1.84 -9.82 2.31
CA PRO A 41 -1.33 -8.53 1.84
C PRO A 41 -2.27 -7.39 2.23
N VAL A 42 -1.76 -6.16 2.20
CA VAL A 42 -2.55 -4.92 2.17
C VAL A 42 -2.67 -4.44 0.73
N TYR A 43 -3.80 -3.83 0.38
CA TYR A 43 -4.01 -3.27 -0.95
C TYR A 43 -3.77 -1.77 -0.88
N VAL A 44 -2.94 -1.25 -1.79
CA VAL A 44 -2.59 0.16 -1.88
C VAL A 44 -2.98 0.67 -3.25
N SER A 45 -3.72 1.76 -3.29
CA SER A 45 -4.02 2.51 -4.50
C SER A 45 -3.44 3.91 -4.40
N ILE A 46 -3.33 4.58 -5.54
CA ILE A 46 -2.98 6.00 -5.56
C ILE A 46 -4.12 6.84 -4.98
N GLY A 47 -3.74 7.87 -4.22
CA GLY A 47 -4.62 8.97 -3.84
C GLY A 47 -4.43 10.17 -4.77
N HIS A 48 -4.45 11.38 -4.20
CA HIS A 48 -4.17 12.60 -4.95
C HIS A 48 -2.68 12.96 -4.91
N ARG A 49 -2.10 13.33 -6.06
CA ARG A 49 -0.72 13.86 -6.20
C ARG A 49 0.39 12.93 -5.70
N VAL A 50 0.19 11.62 -5.77
CA VAL A 50 1.19 10.61 -5.38
C VAL A 50 1.25 9.53 -6.46
N SER A 51 2.45 9.15 -6.89
CA SER A 51 2.65 8.02 -7.81
C SER A 51 2.49 6.69 -7.07
N ILE A 52 2.18 5.61 -7.81
CA ILE A 52 2.04 4.28 -7.20
C ILE A 52 3.33 3.79 -6.55
N ASP A 53 4.48 4.07 -7.16
CA ASP A 53 5.79 3.77 -6.57
C ASP A 53 5.98 4.50 -5.22
N THR A 54 5.69 5.80 -5.17
CA THR A 54 5.83 6.59 -3.93
C THR A 54 4.88 6.07 -2.84
N ALA A 55 3.63 5.77 -3.20
CA ALA A 55 2.64 5.25 -2.26
C ALA A 55 3.06 3.89 -1.68
N THR A 56 3.51 2.96 -2.53
CA THR A 56 3.93 1.63 -2.10
C THR A 56 5.18 1.68 -1.23
N ARG A 57 6.19 2.48 -1.58
CA ARG A 57 7.38 2.72 -0.73
C ARG A 57 6.99 3.28 0.64
N ALA A 58 6.11 4.28 0.69
CA ALA A 58 5.64 4.86 1.94
C ALA A 58 4.94 3.82 2.83
N VAL A 59 4.01 3.03 2.28
CA VAL A 59 3.29 2.00 3.03
C VAL A 59 4.24 0.93 3.59
N VAL A 60 5.22 0.50 2.80
CA VAL A 60 6.23 -0.47 3.20
C VAL A 60 7.13 0.07 4.33
N GLY A 61 7.49 1.36 4.27
CA GLY A 61 8.25 2.04 5.31
C GLY A 61 7.46 2.25 6.60
N LEU A 62 6.15 2.50 6.50
CA LEU A 62 5.25 2.69 7.63
C LEU A 62 4.74 1.40 8.27
N ALA A 63 5.08 0.23 7.73
CA ALA A 63 4.69 -1.08 8.27
C ALA A 63 5.88 -1.93 8.75
N PRO A 64 6.80 -1.41 9.61
CA PRO A 64 8.01 -2.14 9.99
C PRO A 64 7.72 -3.34 10.90
N ARG A 65 6.68 -3.26 11.73
CA ARG A 65 6.40 -4.22 12.81
C ARG A 65 5.10 -5.00 12.63
N TYR A 66 4.07 -4.39 12.06
CA TYR A 66 2.73 -4.96 11.95
C TYR A 66 2.28 -5.06 10.49
N ARG A 67 1.20 -5.81 10.25
CA ARG A 67 0.58 -5.90 8.91
C ARG A 67 0.08 -4.53 8.42
N LEU A 68 -0.60 -3.79 9.28
CA LEU A 68 -1.14 -2.48 8.96
C LEU A 68 -0.07 -1.40 9.18
N PRO A 69 -0.01 -0.35 8.34
CA PRO A 69 0.82 0.82 8.58
C PRO A 69 0.57 1.42 9.96
N GLU A 70 1.62 1.95 10.59
CA GLU A 70 1.55 2.54 11.93
C GLU A 70 0.49 3.64 12.02
N THR A 71 0.29 4.40 10.95
CA THR A 71 -0.73 5.46 10.83
C THR A 71 -2.15 4.91 10.99
N THR A 72 -2.56 3.97 10.13
CA THR A 72 -3.90 3.37 10.19
C THR A 72 -4.11 2.58 11.48
N ARG A 73 -3.08 1.87 11.95
CA ARG A 73 -3.13 1.11 13.21
C ARG A 73 -3.35 2.03 14.42
N ALA A 74 -2.65 3.16 14.47
CA ALA A 74 -2.81 4.14 15.56
C ALA A 74 -4.20 4.79 15.52
N ALA A 75 -4.70 5.15 14.34
CA ALA A 75 -6.04 5.70 14.18
C ALA A 75 -7.13 4.72 14.65
N ASP A 76 -7.05 3.45 14.25
CA ASP A 76 -7.98 2.40 14.68
C ASP A 76 -7.94 2.20 16.22
N GLN A 77 -6.74 2.12 16.81
CA GLN A 77 -6.57 2.02 18.26
C GLN A 77 -7.21 3.20 18.99
N ARG A 78 -7.06 4.42 18.45
CA ARG A 78 -7.64 5.64 19.05
C ARG A 78 -9.15 5.61 19.03
N VAL A 79 -9.77 5.24 17.90
CA VAL A 79 -11.23 5.13 17.78
C VAL A 79 -11.76 4.04 18.71
N ASN A 80 -11.09 2.89 18.79
CA ASN A 80 -11.50 1.81 19.69
C ASN A 80 -11.39 2.20 21.17
N ALA A 81 -10.38 2.97 21.56
CA ALA A 81 -10.27 3.50 22.91
C ALA A 81 -11.42 4.47 23.23
N LEU A 82 -11.81 5.34 22.30
CA LEU A 82 -12.96 6.24 22.47
C LEU A 82 -14.28 5.49 22.59
N ARG A 83 -14.48 4.42 21.80
CA ARG A 83 -15.71 3.62 21.82
C ARG A 83 -15.91 2.84 23.12
N ARG A 84 -14.83 2.49 23.83
CA ARG A 84 -14.88 1.75 25.11
C ARG A 84 -14.98 2.66 26.34
N GLY A 85 -14.77 3.95 26.17
CA GLY A 85 -14.76 4.96 27.25
C GLY A 85 -16.09 5.68 27.47
N ASN A 86 -17.18 5.21 26.88
CA ASN A 86 -18.56 5.67 27.08
C ASN A 86 -19.44 4.47 27.46
#